data_AF-A0A7C8JHW8-F1
#
_entry.id   AF-A0A7C8JHW8-F1
#
_cell.length_a   1.000
_cell.length_b   1.000
_cell.length_c   1.000
_cell.angle_alpha   90.00
_cell.angle_beta   90.00
_cell.angle_gamma   90.00
#
_symmetry.space_group_name_H-M   'P 1'
#
loop_
_entity.id
_entity.type
_entity.pdbx_description
1 polymer ?
#
loop_
_entity_poly.entity_id
_entity_poly.type
_entity_poly.pdbx_seq_one_letter_code
_entity_poly.pdbx_strand_id
1 'polypeptide(L)'
;MSYQNPANPSSSHADRPRFDIIAWYPHYQSCLKYFLNTAQHSYPCQALAAFLNIRLPYQQSEPANEYVNMPPASPGTSGSSRTRNQVWVSLIPYIRRLVATGFDKPGILHGWFGDDWALGIGPMHESERRNFLFAAKSGGWSNVKKEYDQVSDEAIPFLRPLDNVGDAEVRAAEASWSDWLALEDWMFPTTDRQK
;
A
#
# COMPACT_ATOMS: atom_id res chain seq x y z
N MET A 1 -18.95 55.98 8.60
CA MET A 1 -18.80 54.70 9.33
C MET A 1 -18.61 53.58 8.32
N SER A 2 -17.38 53.12 8.15
CA SER A 2 -17.00 51.99 7.31
C SER A 2 -17.22 50.69 8.07
N TYR A 3 -18.09 49.81 7.57
CA TYR A 3 -18.29 48.49 8.13
C TYR A 3 -17.10 47.60 7.76
N GLN A 4 -16.30 47.28 8.76
CA GLN A 4 -15.21 46.33 8.66
C GLN A 4 -15.81 44.92 8.71
N ASN A 5 -15.76 44.21 7.59
CA ASN A 5 -16.19 42.83 7.48
C ASN A 5 -15.20 41.96 8.29
N PRO A 6 -15.64 41.18 9.31
CA PRO A 6 -14.73 40.31 10.03
C PRO A 6 -14.21 39.22 9.10
N ALA A 7 -12.90 39.04 9.08
CA ALA A 7 -12.20 38.06 8.26
C ALA A 7 -12.84 36.67 8.42
N ASN A 8 -13.32 36.14 7.30
CA ASN A 8 -13.80 34.78 7.17
C ASN A 8 -12.61 33.80 7.24
N PRO A 9 -12.49 32.91 8.24
CA PRO A 9 -11.35 32.01 8.36
C PRO A 9 -11.43 30.77 7.45
N SER A 10 -12.19 30.82 6.34
CA SER A 10 -12.32 29.70 5.40
C SER A 10 -11.44 29.89 4.15
N SER A 11 -10.12 29.84 4.31
CA SER A 11 -9.20 29.93 3.15
C SER A 11 -7.91 29.11 3.29
N SER A 12 -7.98 27.90 3.86
CA SER A 12 -6.83 26.95 3.83
C SER A 12 -7.10 25.61 3.12
N HIS A 13 -8.33 25.30 2.71
CA HIS A 13 -8.62 24.06 1.96
C HIS A 13 -8.66 24.21 0.44
N ALA A 14 -8.67 25.44 -0.10
CA ALA A 14 -8.91 25.68 -1.52
C ALA A 14 -7.71 25.36 -2.44
N ASP A 15 -6.50 25.18 -1.89
CA ASP A 15 -5.26 25.09 -2.67
C ASP A 15 -4.59 23.72 -2.59
N ARG A 16 -5.30 22.69 -2.09
CA ARG A 16 -4.76 21.32 -2.15
C ARG A 16 -4.85 20.86 -3.61
N PRO A 17 -3.72 20.57 -4.28
CA PRO A 17 -3.75 20.16 -5.69
C PRO A 17 -4.65 18.93 -5.82
N ARG A 18 -5.69 19.06 -6.65
CA ARG A 18 -6.64 17.97 -6.90
C ARG A 18 -5.88 16.83 -7.56
N PHE A 19 -6.00 15.62 -7.02
CA PHE A 19 -5.40 14.43 -7.62
C PHE A 19 -5.99 14.17 -9.01
N ASP A 20 -5.16 14.27 -10.04
CA ASP A 20 -5.54 13.98 -11.42
C ASP A 20 -5.32 12.50 -11.72
N ILE A 21 -6.38 11.72 -11.62
CA ILE A 21 -6.38 10.28 -11.87
C ILE A 21 -5.97 9.93 -13.31
N ILE A 22 -6.31 10.78 -14.30
CA ILE A 22 -6.05 10.51 -15.71
C ILE A 22 -4.58 10.75 -16.05
N ALA A 23 -3.99 11.82 -15.51
CA ALA A 23 -2.55 12.07 -15.64
C ALA A 23 -1.73 11.02 -14.88
N TRP A 24 -2.21 10.56 -13.73
CA TRP A 24 -1.52 9.59 -12.86
C TRP A 24 -1.48 8.16 -13.43
N TYR A 25 -2.59 7.68 -13.98
CA TYR A 25 -2.77 6.27 -14.31
C TYR A 25 -1.71 5.68 -15.28
N PRO A 26 -1.25 6.40 -16.33
CA PRO A 26 -0.17 5.93 -17.18
C PRO A 26 1.14 5.64 -16.42
N HIS A 27 1.50 6.48 -15.44
CA HIS A 27 2.69 6.26 -14.61
C HIS A 27 2.52 5.04 -13.70
N TYR A 28 1.33 4.85 -13.14
CA TYR A 28 1.01 3.63 -12.38
C TYR A 28 1.11 2.37 -13.25
N GLN A 29 0.61 2.40 -14.48
CA GLN A 29 0.72 1.28 -15.41
C GLN A 29 2.18 0.97 -15.76
N SER A 30 3.01 2.01 -15.94
CA SER A 30 4.45 1.88 -16.14
C SER A 30 5.11 1.15 -14.96
N CYS A 31 4.78 1.56 -13.72
CA CYS A 31 5.27 0.92 -12.50
C CYS A 31 4.87 -0.56 -12.39
N LEU A 32 3.58 -0.85 -12.63
CA LEU A 32 3.05 -2.22 -12.60
C LEU A 32 3.75 -3.09 -13.65
N LYS A 33 3.90 -2.58 -14.88
CA LYS A 33 4.57 -3.28 -15.98
C LYS A 33 6.03 -3.54 -15.67
N TYR A 34 6.75 -2.57 -15.10
CA TYR A 34 8.14 -2.72 -14.70
C TYR A 34 8.30 -3.76 -13.59
N PHE A 35 7.45 -3.69 -12.55
CA PHE A 35 7.49 -4.64 -11.44
C PHE A 35 7.29 -6.08 -11.94
N LEU A 36 6.30 -6.29 -12.81
CA LEU A 36 5.96 -7.60 -13.36
C LEU A 36 6.96 -8.13 -14.39
N ASN A 37 7.53 -7.30 -15.25
CA ASN A 37 8.38 -7.82 -16.33
C ASN A 37 9.87 -7.78 -15.98
N THR A 38 10.27 -6.94 -15.01
CA THR A 38 11.67 -6.63 -14.73
C THR A 38 12.00 -6.87 -13.27
N ALA A 39 11.38 -6.11 -12.36
CA ALA A 39 11.86 -6.04 -10.97
C ALA A 39 11.75 -7.39 -10.25
N GLN A 40 10.59 -8.08 -10.36
CA GLN A 40 10.36 -9.36 -9.66
C GLN A 40 11.35 -10.47 -10.07
N HIS A 41 12.03 -10.33 -11.21
CA HIS A 41 13.02 -11.29 -11.68
C HIS A 41 14.46 -10.90 -11.32
N SER A 42 14.66 -9.72 -10.73
CA SER A 42 15.97 -9.25 -10.30
C SER A 42 16.37 -9.86 -8.96
N TYR A 43 17.66 -10.18 -8.81
CA TYR A 43 18.21 -10.71 -7.57
C TYR A 43 17.94 -9.80 -6.34
N PRO A 44 18.14 -8.46 -6.40
CA PRO A 44 17.87 -7.60 -5.24
C PRO A 44 16.40 -7.62 -4.80
N CYS A 45 15.45 -7.65 -5.75
CA CYS A 45 14.03 -7.72 -5.43
C CYS A 45 13.65 -9.06 -4.80
N GLN A 46 14.14 -10.17 -5.35
CA GLN A 46 13.91 -11.52 -4.80
C GLN A 46 14.49 -11.68 -3.39
N ALA A 47 15.73 -11.22 -3.19
CA ALA A 47 16.38 -11.27 -1.89
C ALA A 47 15.60 -10.47 -0.84
N LEU A 48 15.16 -9.26 -1.19
CA LEU A 48 14.36 -8.43 -0.29
C LEU A 48 12.96 -9.01 -0.05
N ALA A 49 12.28 -9.52 -1.09
CA ALA A 49 10.96 -10.14 -0.94
C ALA A 49 11.00 -11.37 -0.01
N ALA A 50 12.01 -12.22 -0.16
CA ALA A 50 12.25 -13.35 0.74
C ALA A 50 12.52 -12.87 2.18
N PHE A 51 13.34 -11.85 2.36
CA PHE A 51 13.62 -11.27 3.67
C PHE A 51 12.39 -10.64 4.34
N LEU A 52 11.51 -10.01 3.54
CA LEU A 52 10.27 -9.39 4.00
C LEU A 52 9.10 -10.36 4.13
N ASN A 53 9.33 -11.65 3.87
CA ASN A 53 8.31 -12.69 3.87
C ASN A 53 7.09 -12.32 3.02
N ILE A 54 7.33 -11.93 1.76
CA ILE A 54 6.27 -11.63 0.79
C ILE A 54 6.59 -12.31 -0.56
N ARG A 55 5.61 -13.01 -1.12
CA ARG A 55 5.71 -13.68 -2.42
C ARG A 55 5.56 -12.67 -3.53
N LEU A 56 6.46 -12.77 -4.50
CA LEU A 56 6.38 -12.05 -5.76
C LEU A 56 5.29 -12.66 -6.65
N PRO A 57 4.72 -11.89 -7.60
CA PRO A 57 3.59 -12.36 -8.41
C PRO A 57 3.86 -13.69 -9.14
N TYR A 58 5.07 -13.91 -9.67
CA TYR A 58 5.43 -15.16 -10.33
C TYR A 58 5.47 -16.38 -9.38
N GLN A 59 5.61 -16.17 -8.08
CA GLN A 59 5.62 -17.23 -7.06
C GLN A 59 4.19 -17.63 -6.63
N GLN A 60 3.19 -16.80 -6.97
CA GLN A 60 1.79 -17.04 -6.63
C GLN A 60 1.11 -17.97 -7.65
N SER A 61 1.77 -18.30 -8.78
CA SER A 61 1.23 -19.15 -9.85
C SER A 61 1.56 -20.64 -9.74
N GLU A 62 2.05 -21.12 -8.59
CA GLU A 62 2.15 -22.56 -8.36
C GLU A 62 0.75 -23.10 -8.03
N PRO A 63 0.08 -23.88 -8.91
CA PRO A 63 -0.91 -24.81 -8.38
C PRO A 63 -0.14 -25.71 -7.42
N ALA A 64 -0.62 -25.81 -6.19
CA ALA A 64 -0.27 -26.91 -5.31
C ALA A 64 -0.78 -28.22 -5.96
N ASN A 65 -0.09 -28.69 -7.00
CA ASN A 65 -0.40 -29.95 -7.64
C ASN A 65 0.54 -31.02 -7.09
N GLU A 66 -0.11 -32.07 -6.62
CA GLU A 66 0.38 -33.45 -6.75
C GLU A 66 1.46 -33.86 -5.75
N TYR A 67 1.11 -33.82 -4.45
CA TYR A 67 1.52 -34.93 -3.59
C TYR A 67 0.77 -36.20 -4.03
N VAL A 68 1.33 -36.83 -5.06
CA VAL A 68 1.47 -38.27 -5.27
C VAL A 68 0.38 -39.14 -4.64
N ASN A 69 -0.65 -39.49 -5.42
CA ASN A 69 -1.32 -40.80 -5.36
C ASN A 69 -2.36 -40.91 -6.49
N MET A 70 -1.93 -41.26 -7.70
CA MET A 70 -2.79 -41.90 -8.71
C MET A 70 -1.91 -42.66 -9.73
N PRO A 71 -2.32 -43.85 -10.19
CA PRO A 71 -1.49 -44.79 -10.96
C PRO A 71 -1.42 -44.43 -12.46
N PRO A 72 -0.56 -45.07 -13.27
CA PRO A 72 -0.23 -44.58 -14.60
C PRO A 72 -1.32 -44.96 -15.60
N ALA A 73 -1.85 -43.97 -16.33
CA ALA A 73 -2.68 -44.21 -17.51
C ALA A 73 -2.34 -43.26 -18.66
N SER A 74 -1.63 -43.84 -19.64
CA SER A 74 -1.63 -43.61 -21.09
C SER A 74 -1.22 -42.24 -21.70
N PRO A 75 -0.43 -42.26 -22.79
CA PRO A 75 0.06 -41.05 -23.45
C PRO A 75 -0.94 -40.59 -24.53
N GLY A 76 -1.43 -39.38 -24.38
CA GLY A 76 -2.18 -38.72 -25.43
C GLY A 76 -3.12 -37.66 -24.87
N THR A 77 -2.73 -36.41 -25.00
CA THR A 77 -3.56 -35.28 -25.47
C THR A 77 -2.81 -33.98 -25.19
N SER A 78 -2.43 -33.34 -26.29
CA SER A 78 -2.36 -31.90 -26.54
C SER A 78 -2.01 -30.98 -25.36
N GLY A 79 -0.85 -30.32 -25.50
CA GLY A 79 -0.40 -29.23 -24.63
C GLY A 79 -1.51 -28.23 -24.36
N SER A 80 -2.00 -28.24 -23.12
CA SER A 80 -2.81 -27.17 -22.58
C SER A 80 -1.95 -25.92 -22.57
N SER A 81 -2.14 -25.07 -23.57
CA SER A 81 -1.72 -23.68 -23.55
C SER A 81 -2.32 -23.10 -22.27
N ARG A 82 -1.47 -22.94 -21.24
CA ARG A 82 -1.81 -22.28 -19.99
C ARG A 82 -2.38 -20.92 -20.36
N THR A 83 -3.70 -20.81 -20.40
CA THR A 83 -4.37 -19.53 -20.45
C THR A 83 -3.88 -18.82 -19.21
N ARG A 84 -3.00 -17.83 -19.41
CA ARG A 84 -2.64 -16.84 -18.40
C ARG A 84 -3.96 -16.20 -18.00
N ASN A 85 -4.65 -16.78 -17.01
CA ASN A 85 -5.61 -16.06 -16.22
C ASN A 85 -4.84 -14.82 -15.79
N GLN A 86 -5.23 -13.66 -16.32
CA GLN A 86 -4.62 -12.41 -15.92
C GLN A 86 -5.04 -12.18 -14.48
N VAL A 87 -4.26 -12.76 -13.57
CA VAL A 87 -4.40 -12.49 -12.15
C VAL A 87 -4.13 -11.01 -12.00
N TRP A 88 -5.14 -10.27 -11.57
CA TRP A 88 -4.98 -8.86 -11.27
C TRP A 88 -3.96 -8.74 -10.15
N VAL A 89 -2.80 -8.16 -10.44
CA VAL A 89 -1.74 -7.95 -9.44
C VAL A 89 -1.90 -6.57 -8.84
N SER A 90 -2.14 -6.52 -7.54
CA SER A 90 -2.13 -5.28 -6.76
C SER A 90 -0.70 -4.98 -6.27
N LEU A 91 -0.25 -3.74 -6.41
CA LEU A 91 1.02 -3.29 -5.84
C LEU A 91 0.92 -2.97 -4.33
N ILE A 92 -0.29 -2.81 -3.80
CA ILE A 92 -0.54 -2.39 -2.42
C ILE A 92 0.11 -3.32 -1.37
N PRO A 93 0.03 -4.66 -1.46
CA PRO A 93 0.68 -5.53 -0.49
C PRO A 93 2.20 -5.30 -0.40
N TYR A 94 2.84 -5.02 -1.53
CA TYR A 94 4.28 -4.75 -1.60
C TYR A 94 4.63 -3.38 -1.03
N ILE A 95 3.88 -2.33 -1.40
CA ILE A 95 4.05 -0.98 -0.85
C ILE A 95 3.88 -1.01 0.67
N ARG A 96 2.81 -1.64 1.14
CA ARG A 96 2.52 -1.80 2.57
C ARG A 96 3.64 -2.52 3.31
N ARG A 97 4.18 -3.60 2.71
CA ARG A 97 5.30 -4.34 3.30
C ARG A 97 6.55 -3.49 3.43
N LEU A 98 6.91 -2.75 2.39
CA LEU A 98 8.09 -1.88 2.37
C LEU A 98 7.97 -0.77 3.43
N VAL A 99 6.80 -0.14 3.53
CA VAL A 99 6.52 0.91 4.53
C VAL A 99 6.63 0.33 5.96
N ALA A 100 5.91 -0.75 6.23
CA ALA A 100 5.84 -1.35 7.56
C ALA A 100 7.20 -1.84 8.11
N THR A 101 8.13 -2.16 7.20
CA THR A 101 9.47 -2.68 7.53
C THR A 101 10.59 -1.64 7.38
N GLY A 102 10.28 -0.42 6.90
CA GLY A 102 11.25 0.68 6.71
C GLY A 102 12.17 0.53 5.48
N PHE A 103 11.75 -0.25 4.49
CA PHE A 103 12.45 -0.46 3.22
C PHE A 103 11.89 0.37 2.06
N ASP A 104 11.04 1.35 2.34
CA ASP A 104 10.44 2.28 1.39
C ASP A 104 11.34 3.46 1.00
N LYS A 105 12.66 3.24 0.92
CA LYS A 105 13.65 4.26 0.54
C LYS A 105 13.60 4.52 -0.98
N PRO A 106 13.88 5.74 -1.46
CA PRO A 106 13.81 6.07 -2.90
C PRO A 106 14.55 5.09 -3.81
N GLY A 107 15.74 4.63 -3.44
CA GLY A 107 16.49 3.63 -4.23
C GLY A 107 15.83 2.25 -4.30
N ILE A 108 15.13 1.82 -3.24
CA ILE A 108 14.37 0.56 -3.25
C ILE A 108 13.09 0.72 -4.06
N LEU A 109 12.36 1.83 -3.89
CA LEU A 109 11.15 2.12 -4.65
C LEU A 109 11.43 2.20 -6.15
N HIS A 110 12.52 2.87 -6.53
CA HIS A 110 13.01 2.89 -7.91
C HIS A 110 13.38 1.49 -8.41
N GLY A 111 14.13 0.71 -7.63
CA GLY A 111 14.50 -0.65 -8.00
C GLY A 111 13.31 -1.61 -8.16
N TRP A 112 12.20 -1.37 -7.45
CA TRP A 112 10.99 -2.20 -7.52
C TRP A 112 10.00 -1.72 -8.59
N PHE A 113 9.85 -0.41 -8.78
CA PHE A 113 8.77 0.17 -9.57
C PHE A 113 9.25 0.99 -10.78
N GLY A 114 10.56 1.10 -10.99
CA GLY A 114 11.15 1.77 -12.16
C GLY A 114 11.18 3.29 -12.04
N ASP A 115 11.52 3.98 -13.13
CA ASP A 115 11.75 5.43 -13.16
C ASP A 115 10.50 6.26 -12.81
N ASP A 116 9.32 5.77 -13.18
CA ASP A 116 8.04 6.44 -12.95
C ASP A 116 7.52 6.31 -11.51
N TRP A 117 8.24 5.64 -10.59
CA TRP A 117 7.71 5.30 -9.26
C TRP A 117 7.15 6.50 -8.51
N ALA A 118 7.82 7.66 -8.57
CA ALA A 118 7.42 8.84 -7.82
C ALA A 118 6.04 9.38 -8.26
N LEU A 119 5.76 9.34 -9.56
CA LEU A 119 4.46 9.76 -10.11
C LEU A 119 3.44 8.61 -10.09
N GLY A 120 3.89 7.36 -10.24
CA GLY A 120 3.01 6.20 -10.36
C GLY A 120 2.56 5.62 -9.01
N ILE A 121 3.49 5.21 -8.14
CA ILE A 121 3.15 4.65 -6.82
C ILE A 121 3.30 5.65 -5.68
N GLY A 122 3.93 6.81 -5.91
CA GLY A 122 4.11 7.86 -4.90
C GLY A 122 2.86 8.20 -4.10
N PRO A 123 1.70 8.48 -4.72
CA PRO A 123 0.46 8.77 -3.99
C PRO A 123 0.00 7.63 -3.06
N MET A 124 0.19 6.37 -3.49
CA MET A 124 -0.13 5.18 -2.69
C MET A 124 0.86 4.99 -1.54
N HIS A 125 2.15 5.19 -1.82
CA HIS A 125 3.24 5.13 -0.84
C HIS A 125 3.05 6.18 0.25
N GLU A 126 2.79 7.43 -0.11
CA GLU A 126 2.49 8.50 0.84
C GLU A 126 1.23 8.21 1.66
N SER A 127 0.18 7.69 1.03
CA SER A 127 -1.05 7.31 1.74
C SER A 127 -0.80 6.20 2.75
N GLU A 128 0.02 5.22 2.41
CA GLU A 128 0.33 4.10 3.29
C GLU A 128 1.19 4.54 4.48
N ARG A 129 2.14 5.46 4.28
CA ARG A 129 2.91 6.07 5.37
C ARG A 129 2.01 6.86 6.34
N ARG A 130 1.04 7.62 5.82
CA ARG A 130 0.03 8.30 6.65
C ARG A 130 -0.83 7.31 7.44
N ASN A 131 -1.28 6.22 6.80
CA ASN A 131 -2.04 5.17 7.47
C ASN A 131 -1.23 4.52 8.60
N PHE A 132 0.06 4.27 8.38
CA PHE A 132 0.95 3.73 9.41
C PHE A 132 1.05 4.67 10.63
N LEU A 133 1.26 5.97 10.39
CA LEU A 133 1.29 6.99 11.44
C LEU A 133 -0.05 7.10 12.18
N PHE A 134 -1.17 7.02 11.44
CA PHE A 134 -2.52 7.03 12.00
C PHE A 134 -2.71 5.86 12.96
N ALA A 135 -2.42 4.63 12.53
CA ALA A 135 -2.54 3.43 13.34
C ALA A 135 -1.65 3.49 14.60
N ALA A 136 -0.43 4.03 14.46
CA ALA A 136 0.49 4.21 15.58
C ALA A 136 -0.02 5.22 16.61
N LYS A 137 -0.67 6.30 16.15
CA LYS A 137 -1.21 7.37 16.99
C LYS A 137 -2.52 6.98 17.68
N SER A 138 -3.43 6.32 16.99
CA SER A 138 -4.79 6.06 17.48
C SER A 138 -4.89 4.86 18.44
N GLY A 139 -4.21 3.75 18.13
CA GLY A 139 -4.31 2.49 18.88
C GLY A 139 -3.00 2.03 19.53
N GLY A 140 -1.92 2.79 19.36
CA GLY A 140 -0.58 2.42 19.81
C GLY A 140 0.01 1.23 19.02
N TRP A 141 1.24 0.85 19.39
CA TRP A 141 2.03 -0.14 18.65
C TRP A 141 1.38 -1.52 18.52
N SER A 142 0.59 -1.93 19.53
CA SER A 142 -0.15 -3.20 19.51
C SER A 142 -1.21 -3.24 18.39
N ASN A 143 -1.87 -2.11 18.14
CA ASN A 143 -2.87 -2.01 17.08
C ASN A 143 -2.22 -1.98 15.69
N VAL A 144 -1.11 -1.25 15.52
CA VAL A 144 -0.29 -1.30 14.30
C VAL A 144 0.10 -2.73 13.97
N LYS A 145 0.59 -3.49 14.96
CA LYS A 145 0.93 -4.91 14.76
C LYS A 145 -0.28 -5.70 14.28
N LYS A 146 -1.45 -5.56 14.90
CA LYS A 146 -2.65 -6.29 14.47
C LYS A 146 -3.07 -5.95 13.05
N GLU A 147 -3.06 -4.68 12.67
CA GLU A 147 -3.53 -4.24 11.35
C GLU A 147 -2.58 -4.62 10.22
N TYR A 148 -1.26 -4.61 10.48
CA TYR A 148 -0.24 -4.86 9.47
C TYR A 148 0.18 -6.33 9.38
N ASP A 149 0.03 -7.11 10.45
CA ASP A 149 0.43 -8.53 10.52
C ASP A 149 -0.69 -9.52 10.12
N GLN A 150 -1.79 -9.03 9.54
CA GLN A 150 -3.04 -9.80 9.33
C GLN A 150 -2.98 -10.87 8.22
N VAL A 151 -1.84 -11.12 7.57
CA VAL A 151 -1.70 -12.12 6.49
C VAL A 151 -1.04 -13.38 7.04
N SER A 152 -1.82 -14.45 7.25
CA SER A 152 -1.38 -15.69 7.94
C SER A 152 -0.10 -16.32 7.38
N ASP A 153 0.04 -16.43 6.05
CA ASP A 153 1.16 -17.15 5.42
C ASP A 153 2.31 -16.22 5.00
N GLU A 154 2.07 -14.92 5.05
CA GLU A 154 3.03 -13.86 4.72
C GLU A 154 3.04 -12.86 5.87
N ALA A 155 3.10 -13.33 7.12
CA ALA A 155 3.15 -12.46 8.29
C ALA A 155 4.33 -11.48 8.17
N ILE A 156 4.17 -10.25 8.66
CA ILE A 156 5.25 -9.27 8.58
C ILE A 156 6.35 -9.69 9.54
N PRO A 157 7.60 -9.90 9.07
CA PRO A 157 8.64 -10.49 9.90
C PRO A 157 9.00 -9.60 11.10
N PHE A 158 8.95 -8.28 10.91
CA PHE A 158 9.08 -7.28 11.97
C PHE A 158 8.50 -5.94 11.51
N LEU A 159 8.07 -5.13 12.46
CA LEU A 159 7.67 -3.74 12.21
C LEU A 159 8.78 -2.79 12.63
N ARG A 160 8.94 -1.70 11.88
CA ARG A 160 9.88 -0.63 12.21
C ARG A 160 9.12 0.71 12.31
N PRO A 161 9.43 1.57 13.30
CA PRO A 161 9.05 2.97 13.23
C PRO A 161 9.50 3.58 11.88
N LEU A 162 8.71 4.47 11.30
CA LEU A 162 9.10 5.10 10.05
C LEU A 162 10.40 5.91 10.26
N ASP A 163 11.43 5.58 9.49
CA ASP A 163 12.66 6.37 9.41
C ASP A 163 12.41 7.63 8.57
N ASN A 164 13.11 8.73 8.89
CA ASN A 164 13.11 10.00 8.14
C ASN A 164 11.73 10.64 7.92
N VAL A 165 10.82 10.56 8.89
CA VAL A 165 9.55 11.30 8.83
C VAL A 165 9.86 12.80 8.95
N GLY A 166 9.65 13.55 7.87
CA GLY A 166 9.85 15.00 7.87
C GLY A 166 8.72 15.73 8.59
N ASP A 167 9.00 16.90 9.16
CA ASP A 167 7.99 17.69 9.88
C ASP A 167 6.76 18.02 9.02
N ALA A 168 6.94 18.17 7.70
CA ALA A 168 5.85 18.40 6.76
C ALA A 168 4.93 17.17 6.64
N GLU A 169 5.51 15.96 6.67
CA GLU A 169 4.77 14.70 6.65
C GLU A 169 4.00 14.50 7.95
N VAL A 170 4.63 14.77 9.10
CA VAL A 170 3.95 14.76 10.41
C VAL A 170 2.77 15.72 10.41
N ARG A 171 2.98 16.99 10.02
CA ARG A 171 1.89 17.98 9.96
C ARG A 171 0.77 17.57 9.01
N ALA A 172 1.09 16.97 7.87
CA ALA A 172 0.08 16.49 6.93
C ALA A 172 -0.72 15.31 7.51
N ALA A 173 -0.06 14.38 8.19
CA ALA A 173 -0.71 13.28 8.89
C ALA A 173 -1.58 13.79 10.06
N GLU A 174 -1.11 14.79 10.81
CA GLU A 174 -1.85 15.43 11.88
C GLU A 174 -3.06 16.21 11.38
N ALA A 175 -2.93 16.95 10.27
CA ALA A 175 -4.06 17.65 9.65
C ALA A 175 -5.14 16.65 9.19
N SER A 176 -4.74 15.58 8.51
CA SER A 176 -5.68 14.52 8.11
C SER A 176 -6.31 13.79 9.31
N TRP A 177 -5.56 13.62 10.40
CA TRP A 177 -6.08 13.09 11.65
C TRP A 177 -7.12 14.04 12.27
N SER A 178 -6.82 15.34 12.33
CA SER A 178 -7.74 16.37 12.83
C SER A 178 -9.02 16.47 12.01
N ASP A 179 -8.93 16.39 10.68
CA ASP A 179 -10.10 16.35 9.80
C ASP A 179 -10.97 15.12 10.08
N TRP A 180 -10.36 13.97 10.34
CA TRP A 180 -11.07 12.73 10.64
C TRP A 180 -11.76 12.76 12.02
N LEU A 181 -11.09 13.27 13.04
CA LEU A 181 -11.72 13.52 14.36
C LEU A 181 -12.85 14.53 14.26
N ALA A 182 -12.69 15.58 13.45
CA ALA A 182 -13.78 16.53 13.19
C ALA A 182 -14.97 15.85 12.50
N LEU A 183 -14.75 14.82 11.67
CA LEU A 183 -15.81 13.98 11.09
C LEU A 183 -16.43 13.02 12.13
N GLU A 184 -15.65 12.51 13.08
CA GLU A 184 -16.16 11.74 14.23
C GLU A 184 -17.07 12.60 15.11
N ASP A 185 -16.73 13.87 15.33
CA ASP A 185 -17.59 14.83 16.03
C ASP A 185 -18.92 15.12 15.27
N TRP A 186 -18.95 14.83 13.96
CA TRP A 186 -20.16 14.91 13.12
C TRP A 186 -20.93 13.59 13.04
N MET A 187 -20.35 12.48 13.54
CA MET A 187 -21.13 11.28 13.79
C MET A 187 -22.02 11.56 15.00
N PHE A 188 -23.31 11.77 14.73
CA PHE A 188 -24.33 11.89 15.77
C PHE A 188 -24.12 10.79 16.82
N PRO A 189 -24.32 11.07 18.12
CA PRO A 189 -24.32 10.04 19.13
C PRO A 189 -25.26 8.94 18.65
N THR A 190 -24.74 7.73 18.42
CA THR A 190 -25.61 6.56 18.40
C THR A 190 -26.21 6.53 19.79
N THR A 191 -27.41 7.10 19.91
CA THR A 191 -28.17 7.14 21.16
C THR A 191 -28.11 5.76 21.74
N ASP A 192 -27.43 5.64 22.89
CA ASP A 192 -27.69 4.57 23.84
C ASP A 192 -29.20 4.46 23.95
N ARG A 193 -29.74 3.36 23.43
CA ARG A 193 -31.08 2.94 23.82
C ARG A 193 -30.97 2.56 25.28
N GLN A 194 -31.31 3.51 26.13
CA GLN A 194 -31.82 3.21 27.45
C GLN A 194 -32.98 2.22 27.31
N LYS A 195 -32.76 0.98 27.77
CA LYS A 195 -33.58 0.22 28.73
C LYS A 195 -33.29 -1.27 28.63
#